data_AF-A0A9X8UM17-F1
#
_entry.id   AF-A0A9X8UM17-F1
#
_cell.length_a   1.000
_cell.length_b   1.000
_cell.length_c   1.000
_cell.angle_alpha   90.00
_cell.angle_beta   90.00
_cell.angle_gamma   90.00
#
_symmetry.space_group_name_H-M   'P 1'
#
loop_
_entity.id
_entity.type
_entity.pdbx_description
1 polymer ?
#
loop_
_entity_poly.entity_id
_entity_poly.type
_entity_poly.pdbx_seq_one_letter_code
_entity_poly.pdbx_strand_id
1 'polypeptide(L)' 'MKRAQASDKSFRRVTPHDLRHTAASLAISAGANVKVVQRMLGHKSAKVTLDTYAALFPDDLDNVVEALSKQRAEQL' A
#
# COMPACT_ATOMS: atom_id res chain seq x y z
N MET A 1 13.24 3.34 18.52
CA MET A 1 13.37 1.88 18.74
C MET A 1 14.13 1.51 20.02
N LYS A 2 15.37 2.00 20.26
CA LYS A 2 16.15 1.64 21.48
C LYS A 2 15.42 1.90 22.81
N ARG A 3 14.65 2.98 22.91
CA ARG A 3 13.85 3.31 24.11
C ARG A 3 12.73 2.28 24.35
N ALA A 4 11.98 1.91 23.31
CA ALA A 4 10.92 0.91 23.40
C ALA A 4 11.45 -0.48 23.79
N GLN A 5 12.58 -0.90 23.21
CA GLN A 5 13.23 -2.17 23.55
C GLN A 5 13.83 -2.20 24.97
N ALA A 6 14.24 -1.04 25.50
CA ALA A 6 14.72 -0.93 26.87
C ALA A 6 13.55 -1.03 27.88
N SER A 7 12.37 -0.54 27.51
CA SER A 7 11.15 -0.59 28.32
C SER A 7 10.44 -1.94 28.26
N ASP A 8 10.49 -2.64 27.12
CA ASP A 8 9.87 -3.96 26.93
C ASP A 8 10.81 -4.87 26.14
N LYS A 9 11.29 -5.93 26.81
CA LYS A 9 12.21 -6.91 26.22
C LYS A 9 11.54 -7.83 25.19
N SER A 10 10.21 -7.92 25.18
CA SER A 10 9.45 -8.65 24.17
C SER A 10 9.31 -7.87 22.86
N PHE A 11 9.60 -6.56 22.89
CA PHE A 11 9.47 -5.70 21.72
C PHE A 11 10.49 -6.09 20.64
N ARG A 12 9.97 -6.61 19.52
CA ARG A 12 10.78 -7.06 18.37
C ARG A 12 11.65 -5.94 17.83
N ARG A 13 12.83 -6.29 17.30
CA ARG A 13 13.64 -5.38 16.49
C ARG A 13 12.88 -4.95 15.24
N VAL A 14 12.66 -3.64 15.12
CA VAL A 14 12.09 -3.02 13.92
C VAL A 14 13.22 -2.40 13.11
N THR A 15 13.18 -2.61 11.79
CA THR A 15 14.15 -2.10 10.83
C THR A 15 13.53 -0.98 9.97
N PRO A 16 14.36 -0.17 9.28
CA PRO A 16 13.84 0.76 8.27
C PRO A 16 13.03 0.08 7.17
N HIS A 17 13.31 -1.20 6.88
CA HIS A 17 12.56 -1.97 5.90
C HIS A 17 11.12 -2.27 6.38
N ASP A 18 10.94 -2.59 7.66
CA ASP A 18 9.60 -2.75 8.25
C ASP A 18 8.78 -1.46 8.15
N LEU A 19 9.41 -0.31 8.41
CA LEU A 19 8.74 1.00 8.28
C LEU A 19 8.35 1.29 6.83
N ARG A 20 9.17 0.87 5.87
CA ARG A 20 8.87 0.98 4.43
C ARG A 20 7.66 0.15 4.04
N HIS A 21 7.53 -1.07 4.59
CA HIS A 21 6.34 -1.91 4.41
C HIS A 21 5.10 -1.24 5.00
N THR A 22 5.18 -0.74 6.24
CA THR A 22 4.07 -0.02 6.88
C THR A 22 3.63 1.20 6.06
N ALA A 23 4.57 2.00 5.57
CA ALA A 23 4.25 3.17 4.74
C ALA A 23 3.55 2.77 3.43
N ALA A 24 3.99 1.69 2.79
CA ALA A 24 3.35 1.16 1.59
C ALA A 24 1.91 0.69 1.87
N SER A 25 1.71 -0.10 2.93
CA SER A 25 0.38 -0.60 3.32
C SER A 25 -0.59 0.54 3.64
N LEU A 26 -0.14 1.56 4.38
CA LEU A 26 -0.98 2.72 4.70
C LEU A 26 -1.35 3.52 3.44
N ALA A 27 -0.41 3.73 2.51
CA ALA A 27 -0.69 4.43 1.27
C ALA A 27 -1.73 3.70 0.41
N ILE A 28 -1.60 2.37 0.29
CA ILE A 28 -2.55 1.54 -0.46
C ILE A 28 -3.93 1.57 0.20
N SER A 29 -3.99 1.43 1.53
CA SER A 29 -5.24 1.53 2.28
C SER A 29 -5.92 2.89 2.16
N ALA A 30 -5.16 3.96 1.87
CA ALA A 30 -5.67 5.30 1.59
C ALA A 30 -6.12 5.49 0.13
N GLY A 31 -6.13 4.43 -0.69
CA GLY A 31 -6.53 4.47 -2.10
C GLY A 31 -5.42 4.85 -3.07
N ALA A 32 -4.15 4.84 -2.65
CA ALA A 32 -3.05 5.12 -3.56
C ALA A 32 -2.85 3.97 -4.56
N ASN A 33 -2.86 4.29 -5.86
CA ASN A 33 -2.55 3.32 -6.89
C ASN A 33 -1.06 2.90 -6.89
N VAL A 34 -0.78 1.79 -7.57
CA VAL A 34 0.57 1.20 -7.67
C VAL A 34 1.65 2.16 -8.16
N LYS A 35 1.33 3.10 -9.07
CA LYS A 35 2.31 4.05 -9.60
C LYS A 35 2.68 5.12 -8.58
N VAL A 36 1.72 5.55 -7.77
CA VAL A 36 1.96 6.47 -6.65
C VAL A 36 2.86 5.80 -5.62
N VAL A 37 2.52 4.57 -5.21
CA VAL A 37 3.32 3.79 -4.25
C VAL A 37 4.72 3.52 -4.80
N GLN A 38 4.86 3.17 -6.08
CA GLN A 38 6.15 2.99 -6.74
C GLN A 38 7.03 4.25 -6.63
N ARG A 39 6.47 5.42 -6.93
CA ARG A 39 7.19 6.70 -6.86
C ARG A 39 7.56 7.07 -5.43
N MET A 40 6.61 6.91 -4.49
CA MET A 40 6.82 7.15 -3.05
C MET A 40 7.99 6.31 -2.51
N LEU A 41 8.08 5.05 -2.93
CA LEU A 41 9.14 4.15 -2.49
C LEU A 41 10.44 4.32 -3.31
N GLY A 42 10.40 4.98 -4.46
CA GLY A 42 11.56 5.08 -5.35
C GLY A 42 11.93 3.76 -6.03
N HIS A 43 10.95 2.88 -6.27
CA HIS A 43 11.19 1.65 -7.02
C HIS A 43 11.41 1.97 -8.50
N LYS A 44 12.47 1.39 -9.09
CA LYS A 44 12.79 1.56 -10.52
C LYS A 44 11.70 1.04 -11.45
N SER A 45 10.91 0.08 -11.00
CA SER A 45 9.80 -0.50 -11.76
C SER A 45 8.59 -0.75 -10.86
N ALA A 46 7.39 -0.59 -11.43
CA ALA A 46 6.13 -0.96 -10.78
C ALA A 46 6.07 -2.46 -10.46
N LYS A 47 6.79 -3.30 -11.23
CA LYS A 47 6.88 -4.75 -10.98
C LYS A 47 7.33 -5.04 -9.56
N VAL A 48 8.36 -4.34 -9.07
CA VAL A 48 8.89 -4.54 -7.70
C VAL A 48 7.80 -4.25 -6.65
N THR A 49 7.00 -3.21 -6.87
CA THR A 49 5.90 -2.86 -5.99
C THR A 49 4.79 -3.90 -6.03
N LEU A 50 4.38 -4.35 -7.23
CA LEU A 50 3.32 -5.36 -7.38
C LEU A 50 3.73 -6.71 -6.82
N ASP A 51 4.94 -7.18 -7.14
CA ASP A 51 5.47 -8.45 -6.62
C ASP A 51 5.46 -8.47 -5.07
N THR A 52 5.54 -7.31 -4.42
CA THR A 52 5.58 -7.20 -2.96
C THR A 52 4.21 -6.91 -2.32
N TYR A 53 3.38 -6.08 -2.96
CA TYR A 53 2.18 -5.51 -2.32
C TYR A 53 0.87 -5.79 -3.07
N ALA A 54 0.86 -6.62 -4.12
CA ALA A 54 -0.34 -6.92 -4.91
C ALA A 54 -1.55 -7.30 -4.04
N ALA A 55 -1.34 -8.13 -3.01
CA ALA A 55 -2.41 -8.59 -2.12
C ALA A 55 -3.02 -7.51 -1.21
N LEU A 56 -2.41 -6.31 -1.14
CA LEU A 56 -2.93 -5.19 -0.35
C LEU A 56 -3.81 -4.26 -1.18
N PHE A 57 -3.73 -4.32 -2.51
CA PHE A 57 -4.67 -3.59 -3.33
C PHE A 57 -6.05 -4.22 -3.13
N PRO A 58 -7.09 -3.42 -2.83
CA PRO A 58 -8.45 -3.93 -2.71
C PRO A 58 -8.86 -4.61 -4.03
N ASP A 59 -10.02 -5.28 -4.05
CA ASP A 59 -10.59 -5.82 -5.28
C ASP A 59 -10.91 -4.67 -6.26
N ASP A 60 -9.85 -4.13 -6.88
CA ASP A 60 -9.83 -2.94 -7.72
C ASP A 60 -10.76 -3.15 -8.91
N LEU A 61 -10.92 -4.41 -9.33
CA LEU A 61 -11.83 -4.77 -10.40
C LEU A 61 -13.29 -4.48 -10.02
N ASP A 62 -13.72 -4.85 -8.81
CA ASP A 62 -15.10 -4.63 -8.37
C ASP A 62 -15.39 -3.12 -8.21
N ASN A 63 -14.44 -2.39 -7.61
CA ASN A 63 -14.52 -0.93 -7.49
C ASN A 63 -14.56 -0.24 -8.87
N VAL A 64 -13.77 -0.71 -9.83
CA VAL A 64 -13.76 -0.19 -11.21
C VAL A 64 -15.07 -0.53 -11.92
N VAL A 65 -15.60 -1.74 -11.75
CA VAL A 65 -16.88 -2.16 -12.32
C VAL A 65 -18.02 -1.30 -11.78
N GLU A 66 -18.05 -1.03 -10.48
CA GLU A 66 -19.05 -0.15 -9.87
C GLU A 66 -18.94 1.29 -10.40
N ALA A 67 -17.72 1.85 -10.42
CA ALA A 67 -17.48 3.20 -10.91
C ALA A 67 -17.88 3.37 -12.39
N LEU A 68 -17.52 2.40 -13.24
CA LEU A 68 -17.91 2.39 -14.66
C LEU A 68 -19.42 2.28 -14.83
N SER A 69 -20.08 1.43 -14.05
CA SER A 69 -21.53 1.25 -14.10
C SER A 69 -22.26 2.55 -13.72
N LYS A 70 -21.79 3.24 -12.67
CA LYS A 70 -22.31 4.52 -12.24
C LYS A 70 -22.13 5.60 -13.31
N GLN A 71 -20.92 5.73 -13.86
CA GLN A 71 -20.63 6.73 -14.90
C GLN A 71 -21.49 6.51 -16.16
N ARG A 72 -21.71 5.26 -16.56
CA ARG A 72 -22.61 4.94 -17.68
C ARG A 72 -24.05 5.37 -17.40
N ALA A 73 -24.54 5.15 -16.19
CA ALA A 73 -25.91 5.52 -15.80
C ALA A 73 -26.13 7.04 -15.78
N GLU A 74 -25.09 7.83 -15.49
CA GLU A 74 -25.15 9.30 -15.51
C GLU A 74 -25.14 9.90 -16.93
N GLN A 75 -24.78 9.12 -17.95
CA GLN A 75 -24.73 9.55 -19.37
C GLN A 75 -25.99 9.18 -20.17
N LEU A 76 -26.98 8.56 -19.54
CA LEU A 76 -28.29 8.22 -20.10
C LEU A 76 -29.38 9.08 -19.47
#